data_AF-E6MQ29-F1
#
_entry.id   AF-E6MQ29-F1
#
_cell.length_a   1.000
_cell.length_b   1.000
_cell.length_c   1.000
_cell.angle_alpha   90.00
_cell.angle_beta   90.00
_cell.angle_gamma   90.00
#
_symmetry.space_group_name_H-M   'P 1'
#
loop_
_entity.id
_entity.type
_entity.pdbx_description
1 polymer ?
#
loop_
_entity_poly.entity_id
_entity_poly.type
_entity_poly.pdbx_seq_one_letter_code
_entity_poly.pdbx_strand_id
1 'polypeptide(L)'
;MTQMTSVHIKPCNIGQSEAHNQRTKAYLDHINAEKLYIRKDLIPENQSWTSELQGDMTLRQYYDAIGRMVKEKTGRAMQTKERERINKKTGKVTKIAGCTPLREGVVVCKADTTMEQLQHFADLCRQRFGITAIQIHLHRDEGIVLIRMTHLHGSLTITPMSSGTG
;
A
#
# COMPACT_ATOMS: atom_id res chain seq x y z
N MET A 1 12.27 27.17 -12.66
CA MET A 1 11.14 26.71 -11.82
C MET A 1 11.44 25.29 -11.39
N THR A 2 11.55 25.03 -10.09
CA THR A 2 11.74 23.67 -9.56
C THR A 2 10.43 22.91 -9.77
N GLN A 3 10.40 21.87 -10.62
CA GLN A 3 9.23 21.00 -10.73
C GLN A 3 9.02 20.31 -9.37
N MET A 4 7.93 20.64 -8.69
CA MET A 4 7.53 19.92 -7.49
C MET A 4 6.94 18.58 -7.91
N THR A 5 7.69 17.51 -7.70
CA THR A 5 7.19 16.14 -7.87
C THR A 5 6.53 15.71 -6.56
N SER A 6 5.28 15.22 -6.65
CA SER A 6 4.53 14.69 -5.51
C SER A 6 4.30 13.19 -5.68
N VAL A 7 4.17 12.49 -4.55
CA VAL A 7 3.82 11.06 -4.54
C VAL A 7 2.32 10.95 -4.34
N HIS A 8 1.61 10.42 -5.33
CA HIS A 8 0.17 10.19 -5.22
C HIS A 8 -0.10 8.84 -4.54
N ILE A 9 -0.63 8.87 -3.31
CA ILE A 9 -0.90 7.68 -2.50
C ILE A 9 -2.41 7.41 -2.45
N LYS A 10 -2.81 6.19 -2.82
CA LYS A 10 -4.22 5.75 -2.84
C LYS A 10 -4.38 4.38 -2.16
N PRO A 11 -5.60 3.96 -1.79
CA PRO A 11 -5.83 2.59 -1.34
C PRO A 11 -5.33 1.55 -2.35
N CYS A 12 -4.67 0.50 -1.85
CA CYS A 12 -4.13 -0.55 -2.71
C CYS A 12 -5.27 -1.43 -3.26
N ASN A 13 -5.27 -1.68 -4.57
CA ASN A 13 -6.22 -2.60 -5.18
C ASN A 13 -5.70 -4.04 -5.09
N ILE A 14 -5.99 -4.71 -3.96
CA ILE A 14 -5.53 -6.07 -3.67
C ILE A 14 -5.86 -7.09 -4.77
N GLY A 15 -6.92 -6.87 -5.56
CA GLY A 15 -7.32 -7.77 -6.64
C GLY A 15 -6.52 -7.63 -7.93
N GLN A 16 -5.81 -6.52 -8.13
CA GLN A 16 -5.19 -6.18 -9.42
C GLN A 16 -3.73 -5.74 -9.28
N SER A 17 -3.35 -5.09 -8.17
CA SER A 17 -2.02 -4.51 -8.00
C SER A 17 -0.91 -5.54 -8.08
N GLU A 18 -1.06 -6.70 -7.46
CA GLU A 18 -0.05 -7.77 -7.52
C GLU A 18 0.09 -8.34 -8.94
N ALA A 19 -1.03 -8.66 -9.60
CA ALA A 19 -1.03 -9.19 -10.96
C ALA A 19 -0.43 -8.21 -11.98
N HIS A 20 -0.70 -6.91 -11.79
CA HIS A 20 -0.08 -5.83 -12.54
C HIS A 20 1.43 -5.78 -12.31
N ASN A 21 1.86 -5.75 -11.04
CA ASN A 21 3.26 -5.59 -10.67
C ASN A 21 4.13 -6.78 -11.10
N GLN A 22 3.58 -7.99 -11.04
CA GLN A 22 4.26 -9.21 -11.46
C GLN A 22 4.16 -9.47 -12.96
N ARG A 23 3.41 -8.64 -13.71
CA ARG A 23 3.14 -8.84 -15.16
C ARG A 23 2.69 -10.26 -15.48
N THR A 24 1.78 -10.80 -14.66
CA THR A 24 1.31 -12.18 -14.85
C THR A 24 0.74 -12.37 -16.26
N LYS A 25 0.89 -13.56 -16.84
CA LYS A 25 0.40 -13.85 -18.19
C LYS A 25 -1.10 -13.54 -18.33
N ALA A 26 -1.90 -13.97 -17.37
CA ALA A 26 -3.33 -13.68 -17.33
C ALA A 26 -3.63 -12.17 -17.29
N TYR A 27 -2.82 -11.38 -16.58
CA TYR A 27 -2.94 -9.93 -16.59
C TYR A 27 -2.65 -9.37 -17.99
N LEU A 28 -1.50 -9.71 -18.57
CA LEU A 28 -1.08 -9.26 -19.90
C LEU A 28 -2.07 -9.62 -21.01
N ASP A 29 -2.71 -10.78 -20.92
CA ASP A 29 -3.71 -11.26 -21.89
C ASP A 29 -5.04 -10.48 -21.80
N HIS A 30 -5.32 -9.84 -20.65
CA HIS A 30 -6.57 -9.11 -20.39
C HIS A 30 -6.40 -7.58 -20.29
N ILE A 31 -5.20 -7.03 -20.50
CA ILE A 31 -5.02 -5.58 -20.45
C ILE A 31 -5.74 -4.93 -21.64
N ASN A 32 -6.42 -3.82 -21.38
CA ASN A 32 -6.89 -2.96 -22.45
C ASN A 32 -5.71 -2.10 -22.93
N ALA A 33 -5.16 -2.45 -24.10
CA ALA A 33 -4.01 -1.76 -24.71
C ALA A 33 -4.28 -0.28 -25.03
N GLU A 34 -5.54 0.15 -25.13
CA GLU A 34 -5.90 1.56 -25.32
C GLU A 34 -5.77 2.37 -24.01
N LYS A 35 -5.77 1.70 -22.85
CA LYS A 35 -5.70 2.33 -21.52
C LYS A 35 -4.34 2.19 -20.85
N LEU A 36 -3.55 1.18 -21.20
CA LEU A 36 -2.26 0.91 -20.57
C LEU A 36 -1.21 0.54 -21.62
N TYR A 37 -0.13 1.31 -21.64
CA TYR A 37 1.00 1.09 -22.53
C TYR A 37 2.06 0.24 -21.83
N ILE A 38 2.30 -0.98 -22.34
CA ILE A 38 3.34 -1.89 -21.84
C ILE A 38 4.20 -2.38 -23.01
N ARG A 39 5.51 -2.09 -22.95
CA ARG A 39 6.53 -2.61 -23.87
C ARG A 39 7.01 -3.98 -23.42
N LYS A 40 6.45 -5.04 -24.02
CA LYS A 40 6.73 -6.44 -23.66
C LYS A 40 8.22 -6.80 -23.73
N ASP A 41 8.94 -6.19 -24.66
CA ASP A 41 10.38 -6.35 -24.84
C ASP A 41 11.22 -5.79 -23.67
N LEU A 42 10.67 -4.84 -22.89
CA LEU A 42 11.33 -4.23 -21.74
C LEU A 42 10.93 -4.86 -20.39
N ILE A 43 9.96 -5.80 -20.38
CA ILE A 43 9.55 -6.51 -19.16
C ILE A 43 10.74 -7.17 -18.44
N PRO A 44 11.72 -7.81 -19.12
CA PRO A 44 12.89 -8.40 -18.46
C PRO A 44 13.76 -7.39 -17.70
N GLU A 45 13.64 -6.09 -18.01
CA GLU A 45 14.37 -5.03 -17.29
C GLU A 45 13.65 -4.55 -16.02
N ASN A 46 12.42 -5.01 -15.77
CA ASN A 46 11.69 -4.69 -14.57
C ASN A 46 12.39 -5.28 -13.35
N GLN A 47 12.40 -4.51 -12.26
CA GLN A 47 12.97 -4.95 -10.99
C GLN A 47 11.89 -4.97 -9.92
N SER A 48 12.01 -5.87 -8.97
CA SER A 48 11.10 -5.97 -7.83
C SER A 48 11.89 -6.22 -6.57
N TRP A 49 11.44 -5.61 -5.49
CA TRP A 49 11.92 -5.84 -4.14
C TRP A 49 10.70 -6.01 -3.23
N THR A 50 10.78 -6.99 -2.33
CA THR A 50 9.75 -7.27 -1.33
C THR A 50 10.43 -7.27 0.02
N SER A 51 9.80 -6.67 1.02
CA SER A 51 10.35 -6.63 2.37
C SER A 51 10.16 -7.95 3.09
N GLU A 52 11.06 -8.24 4.03
CA GLU A 52 10.96 -9.41 4.91
C GLU A 52 9.67 -9.43 5.74
N LEU A 53 9.03 -8.28 5.95
CA LEU A 53 7.74 -8.20 6.65
C LEU A 53 6.62 -8.92 5.89
N GLN A 54 6.62 -8.80 4.56
CA GLN A 54 5.69 -9.55 3.72
C GLN A 54 6.13 -11.01 3.58
N GLY A 55 7.45 -11.25 3.56
CA GLY A 55 8.02 -12.57 3.35
C GLY A 55 7.52 -13.18 2.04
N ASP A 56 7.20 -14.48 2.07
CA ASP A 56 6.68 -15.21 0.91
C ASP A 56 5.17 -15.09 0.71
N MET A 57 4.50 -14.20 1.47
CA MET A 57 3.06 -14.01 1.33
C MET A 57 2.75 -13.25 0.05
N THR A 58 1.67 -13.64 -0.63
CA THR A 58 1.03 -12.78 -1.62
C THR A 58 0.48 -11.53 -0.95
N LEU A 59 0.28 -10.46 -1.73
CA LEU A 59 -0.29 -9.21 -1.24
C LEU A 59 -1.65 -9.42 -0.56
N ARG A 60 -2.45 -10.36 -1.08
CA ARG A 60 -3.73 -10.77 -0.48
C ARG A 60 -3.54 -11.51 0.85
N GLN A 61 -2.61 -12.48 0.91
CA GLN A 61 -2.33 -13.20 2.14
C GLN A 61 -1.82 -12.26 3.24
N TYR A 62 -0.96 -11.31 2.88
CA TYR A 62 -0.46 -10.30 3.81
C TYR A 62 -1.58 -9.39 4.31
N TYR A 63 -2.46 -8.94 3.42
CA TYR A 63 -3.67 -8.18 3.79
C TYR A 63 -4.57 -8.95 4.79
N ASP A 64 -4.80 -10.24 4.53
CA ASP A 64 -5.60 -11.10 5.40
C ASP A 64 -4.91 -11.36 6.76
N ALA A 65 -3.57 -11.45 6.77
CA ALA A 65 -2.78 -11.54 7.99
C ALA A 65 -2.92 -10.28 8.86
N ILE A 66 -2.92 -9.08 8.27
CA ILE A 66 -3.21 -7.85 9.00
C ILE A 66 -4.62 -7.90 9.61
N GLY A 67 -5.61 -8.38 8.85
CA GLY A 67 -6.98 -8.55 9.35
C GLY A 67 -7.07 -9.45 10.58
N ARG A 68 -6.33 -10.57 10.57
CA ARG A 68 -6.21 -11.47 11.74
C ARG A 68 -5.54 -10.78 12.92
N MET A 69 -4.40 -10.12 12.69
CA MET A 69 -3.67 -9.39 13.73
C MET A 69 -4.53 -8.30 14.39
N VAL A 70 -5.31 -7.55 13.62
CA VAL A 70 -6.23 -6.54 14.15
C VAL A 70 -7.29 -7.18 15.05
N LYS A 71 -7.86 -8.31 14.63
CA LYS A 71 -8.83 -9.05 15.43
C LYS A 71 -8.24 -9.58 16.73
N GLU A 72 -7.03 -10.13 16.67
CA GLU A 72 -6.31 -10.64 17.84
C GLU A 72 -5.99 -9.52 18.84
N LYS A 73 -5.46 -8.38 18.37
CA LYS A 73 -5.03 -7.28 19.25
C LYS A 73 -6.17 -6.42 19.79
N THR A 74 -7.28 -6.30 19.05
CA THR A 74 -8.37 -5.36 19.41
C THR A 74 -9.68 -6.06 19.77
N GLY A 75 -9.78 -7.38 19.57
CA GLY A 75 -11.03 -8.13 19.68
C GLY A 75 -12.05 -7.81 18.57
N ARG A 76 -11.71 -6.97 17.58
CA ARG A 76 -12.63 -6.48 16.55
C ARG A 76 -12.11 -6.82 15.16
N ALA A 77 -13.03 -7.25 14.28
CA ALA A 77 -12.70 -7.42 12.87
C ALA A 77 -12.27 -6.08 12.25
N MET A 78 -11.25 -6.14 11.39
CA MET A 78 -10.76 -4.98 10.63
C MET A 78 -11.90 -4.35 9.84
N GLN A 79 -12.15 -3.06 10.09
CA GLN A 79 -13.18 -2.30 9.38
C GLN A 79 -12.57 -1.69 8.14
N THR A 80 -13.09 -1.99 6.96
CA THR A 80 -12.49 -1.55 5.68
C THR A 80 -13.28 -0.42 5.02
N LYS A 81 -14.52 -0.21 5.45
CA LYS A 81 -15.40 0.85 4.98
C LYS A 81 -15.81 1.73 6.15
N GLU A 82 -15.99 3.01 5.86
CA GLU A 82 -16.64 3.91 6.81
C GLU A 82 -18.09 3.46 7.01
N ARG A 83 -18.55 3.43 8.26
CA ARG A 83 -19.93 3.10 8.57
C ARG A 83 -20.44 3.94 9.73
N GLU A 84 -21.72 4.22 9.71
CA GLU A 84 -22.39 4.91 10.80
C GLU A 84 -23.00 3.90 11.77
N ARG A 85 -22.76 4.11 13.06
CA ARG A 85 -23.39 3.35 14.14
C ARG A 85 -24.31 4.26 14.93
N ILE A 86 -25.59 3.91 14.97
CA ILE A 86 -26.59 4.63 15.76
C ILE A 86 -26.69 3.99 17.15
N ASN A 87 -26.52 4.77 18.21
CA ASN A 87 -26.81 4.33 19.56
C ASN A 87 -28.33 4.30 19.77
N LYS A 88 -28.92 3.10 19.87
CA LYS A 88 -30.37 2.91 20.03
C LYS A 88 -30.96 3.57 21.28
N LYS A 89 -30.15 3.81 22.33
CA LYS A 89 -30.61 4.43 23.58
C LYS A 89 -30.53 5.96 23.57
N THR A 90 -29.59 6.55 22.82
CA THR A 90 -29.32 8.00 22.84
C THR A 90 -29.53 8.68 21.50
N GLY A 91 -29.85 7.93 20.44
CA GLY A 91 -29.98 8.44 19.06
C GLY A 91 -28.66 8.90 18.43
N LYS A 92 -27.54 8.89 19.17
CA LYS A 92 -26.27 9.43 18.71
C LYS A 92 -25.69 8.60 17.57
N VAL A 93 -25.44 9.24 16.43
CA VAL A 93 -24.72 8.67 15.29
C VAL A 93 -23.22 8.79 15.54
N THR A 94 -22.51 7.67 15.46
CA THR A 94 -21.04 7.62 15.53
C THR A 94 -20.50 7.14 14.20
N LYS A 95 -19.68 7.96 13.54
CA LYS A 95 -18.94 7.54 12.34
C LYS A 95 -17.76 6.68 12.76
N ILE A 96 -17.72 5.46 12.24
CA ILE A 96 -16.61 4.53 12.40
C ILE A 96 -15.82 4.60 11.11
N ALA A 97 -14.62 5.18 11.18
CA ALA A 97 -13.72 5.27 10.04
C ALA A 97 -13.33 3.88 9.52
N GLY A 98 -13.31 3.72 8.20
CA GLY A 98 -12.71 2.55 7.56
C GLY A 98 -11.18 2.63 7.63
N CYS A 99 -10.54 1.47 7.76
CA CYS A 99 -9.10 1.29 7.66
C CYS A 99 -8.76 0.73 6.28
N THR A 100 -7.86 1.41 5.58
CA THR A 100 -7.19 0.89 4.37
C THR A 100 -5.74 0.61 4.75
N PRO A 101 -5.44 -0.59 5.28
CA PRO A 101 -4.15 -0.90 5.89
C PRO A 101 -3.03 -0.98 4.86
N LEU A 102 -3.37 -1.13 3.57
CA LEU A 102 -2.44 -1.17 2.46
C LEU A 102 -2.81 -0.06 1.48
N ARG A 103 -1.83 0.79 1.18
CA ARG A 103 -1.95 1.91 0.24
C ARG A 103 -0.80 1.86 -0.74
N GLU A 104 -1.07 2.08 -2.03
CA GLU A 104 -0.05 2.13 -3.06
C GLU A 104 0.29 3.59 -3.42
N GLY A 105 1.59 3.88 -3.51
CA GLY A 105 2.11 5.13 -4.07
C GLY A 105 2.50 4.98 -5.54
N VAL A 106 2.74 6.10 -6.22
CA VAL A 106 3.51 6.16 -7.47
C VAL A 106 4.52 7.27 -7.32
N VAL A 107 5.79 6.95 -7.56
CA VAL A 107 6.90 7.92 -7.54
C VAL A 107 7.50 7.97 -8.93
N VAL A 108 7.61 9.17 -9.49
CA VAL A 108 8.28 9.40 -10.77
C VAL A 108 9.79 9.41 -10.53
N CYS A 109 10.50 8.53 -11.21
CA CYS A 109 11.96 8.42 -11.08
C CYS A 109 12.66 8.77 -12.40
N LYS A 110 13.95 9.06 -12.30
CA LYS A 110 14.82 9.17 -13.48
C LYS A 110 15.12 7.77 -14.02
N ALA A 111 15.49 7.68 -15.30
CA ALA A 111 15.79 6.39 -15.94
C ALA A 111 16.95 5.63 -15.29
N ASP A 112 17.89 6.34 -14.67
CA ASP A 112 19.07 5.81 -13.96
C ASP A 112 18.80 5.53 -12.47
N THR A 113 17.57 5.70 -11.99
CA THR A 113 17.25 5.45 -10.58
C THR A 113 17.40 3.97 -10.24
N THR A 114 18.14 3.67 -9.17
CA THR A 114 18.47 2.30 -8.76
C THR A 114 17.52 1.81 -7.65
N MET A 115 17.38 0.49 -7.51
CA MET A 115 16.57 -0.10 -6.45
C MET A 115 17.05 0.28 -5.04
N GLU A 116 18.35 0.46 -4.84
CA GLU A 116 18.95 0.90 -3.59
C GLU A 116 18.52 2.33 -3.22
N GLN A 117 18.47 3.24 -4.19
CA GLN A 117 17.96 4.59 -3.98
C GLN A 117 16.48 4.57 -3.57
N LEU A 118 15.69 3.64 -4.12
CA LEU A 118 14.28 3.50 -3.77
C LEU A 118 14.07 2.91 -2.37
N GLN A 119 14.86 1.92 -2.00
CA GLN A 119 14.87 1.38 -0.64
C GLN A 119 15.28 2.47 0.37
N HIS A 120 16.30 3.27 0.05
CA HIS A 120 16.70 4.40 0.88
C HIS A 120 15.57 5.44 1.01
N PHE A 121 14.88 5.78 -0.09
CA PHE A 121 13.71 6.65 -0.05
C PHE A 121 12.58 6.06 0.82
N ALA A 122 12.37 4.74 0.77
CA ALA A 122 11.42 4.05 1.63
C ALA A 122 11.77 4.14 3.11
N ASP A 123 13.06 4.03 3.44
CA ASP A 123 13.54 4.21 4.79
C ASP A 123 13.32 5.64 5.31
N LEU A 124 13.57 6.65 4.47
CA LEU A 124 13.27 8.05 4.80
C LEU A 124 11.77 8.27 5.01
N CYS A 125 10.91 7.68 4.18
CA CYS A 125 9.46 7.73 4.35
C CYS A 125 9.02 7.08 5.67
N ARG A 126 9.62 5.95 6.04
CA ARG A 126 9.38 5.28 7.32
C ARG A 126 9.77 6.17 8.49
N GLN A 127 10.97 6.75 8.47
CA GLN A 127 11.47 7.59 9.56
C GLN A 127 10.68 8.88 9.71
N ARG A 128 10.28 9.52 8.60
CA ARG A 128 9.63 10.83 8.62
C ARG A 128 8.12 10.76 8.84
N PHE A 129 7.48 9.72 8.30
CA PHE A 129 6.02 9.64 8.25
C PHE A 129 5.44 8.36 8.88
N GLY A 130 6.27 7.42 9.35
CA GLY A 130 5.81 6.12 9.85
C GLY A 130 5.29 5.20 8.75
N ILE A 131 5.64 5.49 7.50
CA ILE A 131 5.14 4.85 6.30
C ILE A 131 6.12 3.73 5.89
N THR A 132 5.77 2.46 6.12
CA THR A 132 6.66 1.30 5.90
C THR A 132 6.37 0.60 4.57
N ALA A 133 7.30 0.60 3.63
CA ALA A 133 7.12 -0.07 2.34
C ALA A 133 7.25 -1.60 2.48
N ILE A 134 6.32 -2.34 1.87
CA ILE A 134 6.39 -3.82 1.81
C ILE A 134 6.79 -4.36 0.45
N GLN A 135 6.58 -3.60 -0.62
CA GLN A 135 6.98 -3.94 -1.99
C GLN A 135 7.44 -2.68 -2.70
N ILE A 136 8.39 -2.83 -3.61
CA ILE A 136 8.82 -1.83 -4.56
C ILE A 136 8.93 -2.53 -5.92
N HIS A 137 8.26 -1.98 -6.93
CA HIS A 137 8.38 -2.45 -8.30
C HIS A 137 8.90 -1.31 -9.16
N LEU A 138 9.90 -1.59 -9.99
CA LEU A 138 10.49 -0.68 -10.94
C LEU A 138 10.06 -1.13 -12.34
N HIS A 139 9.06 -0.45 -12.90
CA HIS A 139 8.55 -0.74 -14.23
C HIS A 139 9.28 0.11 -15.27
N ARG A 140 10.10 -0.52 -16.12
CA ARG A 140 10.80 0.11 -17.25
C ARG A 140 10.01 -0.01 -18.56
N ASP A 141 8.98 -0.84 -18.55
CA ASP A 141 8.10 -1.16 -19.67
C ASP A 141 6.90 -0.21 -19.85
N GLU A 142 6.63 0.69 -18.90
CA GLU A 142 5.46 1.58 -18.90
C GLU A 142 5.77 3.05 -19.24
N GLY A 143 7.00 3.35 -19.68
CA GLY A 143 7.43 4.71 -20.07
C GLY A 143 7.69 5.68 -18.91
N ILE A 144 7.30 5.32 -17.68
CA ILE A 144 7.62 6.01 -16.42
C ILE A 144 7.93 4.94 -15.37
N VAL A 145 9.00 5.13 -14.60
CA VAL A 145 9.29 4.28 -13.44
C VAL A 145 8.22 4.55 -12.37
N LEU A 146 7.40 3.54 -12.03
CA LEU A 146 6.33 3.64 -11.04
C LEU A 146 6.66 2.86 -9.78
N ILE A 147 7.01 3.53 -8.67
CA ILE A 147 7.20 2.85 -7.38
C ILE A 147 5.85 2.62 -6.70
N ARG A 148 5.37 1.38 -6.69
CA ARG A 148 4.22 0.98 -5.85
C ARG A 148 4.65 0.55 -4.48
N MET A 149 4.78 1.53 -3.59
CA MET A 149 5.02 1.26 -2.18
C MET A 149 3.72 0.93 -1.50
N THR A 150 3.58 -0.31 -1.02
CA THR A 150 2.45 -0.66 -0.18
C THR A 150 2.77 -0.37 1.28
N HIS A 151 1.93 0.41 1.98
CA HIS A 151 2.24 0.89 3.34
C HIS A 151 1.17 0.61 4.39
N LEU A 152 1.61 0.25 5.60
CA LEU A 152 0.81 0.23 6.82
C LEU A 152 0.68 1.66 7.36
N HIS A 153 -0.54 2.20 7.41
CA HIS A 153 -0.78 3.46 8.12
C HIS A 153 -0.85 3.16 9.63
N GLY A 154 0.22 3.48 10.35
CA GLY A 154 0.25 3.50 11.80
C GLY A 154 -0.63 4.61 12.36
N SER A 155 -1.94 4.38 12.42
CA SER A 155 -2.80 4.98 13.44
C SER A 155 -3.33 3.86 14.33
N LEU A 156 -2.40 3.13 14.95
CA LEU A 156 -2.66 2.56 16.25
C LEU A 156 -1.92 3.42 17.27
N THR A 157 -2.29 4.70 17.35
CA THR A 157 -2.12 5.42 18.61
C THR A 157 -3.02 4.68 19.59
N ILE A 158 -2.47 3.66 20.27
CA ILE A 158 -2.98 3.27 21.56
C ILE A 158 -2.68 4.48 22.42
N THR A 159 -3.60 5.43 22.49
CA THR A 159 -3.70 6.29 23.65
C THR A 159 -3.75 5.31 24.82
N PRO A 160 -2.82 5.34 25.78
CA PRO A 160 -3.01 4.63 27.03
C PRO A 160 -4.38 5.10 27.53
N MET A 161 -5.31 4.15 27.71
CA MET A 161 -6.49 4.45 28.49
C MET A 161 -5.98 5.01 29.80
N SER A 162 -6.46 6.21 30.13
CA SER A 162 -6.34 6.83 31.43
C SER A 162 -6.24 5.78 32.54
N SER A 163 -5.07 5.64 33.15
CA SER A 163 -4.99 5.16 34.53
C SER A 163 -5.43 6.32 35.41
N GLY A 164 -6.74 6.58 35.43
CA GLY A 164 -7.36 7.24 36.56
C GLY A 164 -7.55 6.17 37.63
N THR A 165 -6.74 6.25 38.69
CA THR A 165 -7.17 6.36 40.10
C THR A 165 -5.96 6.13 41.00
N GLY A 166 -5.66 7.13 41.84
CA GLY A 166 -4.59 7.18 42.83
C GLY A 166 -4.35 8.63 43.19
#